data_AF-A0A2V6S9M0-F1
#
_entry.id   AF-A0A2V6S9M0-F1
#
_cell.length_a   1.000
_cell.length_b   1.000
_cell.length_c   1.000
_cell.angle_alpha   90.00
_cell.angle_beta   90.00
_cell.angle_gamma   90.00
#
_symmetry.space_group_name_H-M   'P 1'
#
loop_
_entity.id
_entity.type
_entity.pdbx_description
1 polymer ?
#
loop_
_entity_poly.entity_id
_entity_poly.type
_entity_poly.pdbx_seq_one_letter_code
_entity_poly.pdbx_strand_id
1 'polypeptide(L)'
;MPRRYEVVGIEGLPEIHRGDGLAGLLAQAAHAQGTPLEAGDLLVVSQKIVSKTEGRIVNLGGVVPSREAAEMAAEIGRDPRLVEVILGESRRVVRKAPGVLIVETRH
;
A
#
# COMPACT_ATOMS: atom_id res chain seq x y z
N MET A 1 -1.23 25.76 30.19
CA MET A 1 -1.46 26.06 28.76
C MET A 1 -1.91 24.79 28.06
N PRO A 2 -2.85 24.83 27.10
CA PRO A 2 -3.22 23.64 26.33
C PRO A 2 -2.07 23.18 25.44
N ARG A 3 -1.97 21.87 25.20
CA ARG A 3 -1.00 21.31 24.24
C ARG A 3 -1.37 21.76 22.82
N ARG A 4 -0.37 22.03 22.00
CA ARG A 4 -0.50 22.35 20.57
C ARG A 4 0.18 21.27 19.75
N TYR A 5 -0.31 21.06 18.54
CA TYR A 5 0.32 20.21 17.53
C TYR A 5 0.14 20.85 16.15
N GLU A 6 0.98 20.44 15.20
CA GLU A 6 0.89 20.81 13.79
C GLU A 6 0.98 19.56 12.91
N VAL A 7 0.52 19.69 11.67
CA VAL A 7 0.59 18.62 10.66
C VAL A 7 1.08 19.24 9.37
N VAL A 8 2.19 18.73 8.86
CA VAL A 8 2.86 19.24 7.66
C VAL A 8 3.01 18.11 6.65
N GLY A 9 2.56 18.33 5.42
CA GLY A 9 2.78 17.38 4.33
C GLY A 9 4.24 17.43 3.85
N ILE A 10 4.80 16.28 3.49
CA ILE A 10 6.10 16.22 2.80
C ILE A 10 5.83 16.27 1.29
N GLU A 11 6.32 17.32 0.65
CA GLU A 11 6.18 17.57 -0.78
C GLU A 11 7.52 17.34 -1.51
N GLY A 12 7.51 17.38 -2.85
CA GLY A 12 8.74 17.25 -3.64
C GLY A 12 9.36 15.85 -3.70
N LEU A 13 8.64 14.81 -3.27
CA LEU A 13 9.10 13.43 -3.41
C LEU A 13 9.12 12.99 -4.88
N PRO A 14 10.13 12.22 -5.31
CA PRO A 14 10.14 11.61 -6.63
C PRO A 14 9.14 10.44 -6.71
N GLU A 15 8.96 9.89 -7.91
CA GLU A 15 8.33 8.59 -8.05
C GLU A 15 9.18 7.52 -7.36
N ILE A 16 8.55 6.74 -6.46
CA ILE A 16 9.23 5.75 -5.63
C ILE A 16 9.30 4.41 -6.36
N HIS A 17 10.50 3.81 -6.37
CA HIS A 17 10.81 2.55 -7.02
C HIS A 17 11.32 1.50 -6.02
N ARG A 18 11.46 0.27 -6.50
CA ARG A 18 12.01 -0.84 -5.71
C ARG A 18 13.45 -0.52 -5.28
N GLY A 19 13.73 -0.71 -4.00
CA GLY A 19 15.06 -0.50 -3.42
C GLY A 19 15.37 0.94 -3.00
N ASP A 20 14.47 1.90 -3.26
CA ASP A 20 14.71 3.28 -2.85
C ASP A 20 14.82 3.41 -1.32
N GLY A 21 15.77 4.23 -0.88
CA GLY A 21 16.00 4.55 0.53
C GLY A 21 14.94 5.53 1.06
N LEU A 22 13.74 5.02 1.33
CA LEU A 22 12.55 5.83 1.64
C LEU A 22 12.77 6.84 2.79
N ALA A 23 13.42 6.42 3.88
CA ALA A 23 13.68 7.31 5.02
C ALA A 23 14.56 8.51 4.63
N GLY A 24 15.60 8.27 3.81
CA GLY A 24 16.47 9.32 3.32
C GLY A 24 15.74 10.29 2.40
N LEU A 25 14.91 9.78 1.49
CA LEU A 25 14.09 10.60 0.59
C LEU A 25 13.13 11.50 1.37
N LEU A 26 12.44 10.96 2.38
CA LEU A 26 11.50 11.72 3.21
C LEU A 26 12.22 12.81 4.01
N ALA A 27 13.35 12.50 4.64
CA ALA A 27 14.12 13.47 5.41
C ALA A 27 14.69 14.60 4.53
N GLN A 28 15.19 14.25 3.33
CA GLN A 28 15.72 15.23 2.38
C GLN A 28 14.62 16.15 1.84
N ALA A 29 13.46 15.61 1.49
CA ALA A 29 12.31 16.39 1.03
C ALA A 29 11.82 17.38 2.10
N ALA A 30 11.63 16.90 3.33
CA ALA A 30 11.24 17.71 4.47
C ALA A 30 12.26 18.84 4.76
N HIS A 31 13.55 18.54 4.68
CA HIS A 31 14.61 19.54 4.82
C HIS A 31 14.57 20.58 3.69
N ALA A 32 14.44 20.14 2.44
CA ALA A 32 14.44 21.02 1.27
C ALA A 32 13.24 21.98 1.23
N GLN A 33 12.07 21.58 1.76
CA GLN A 33 10.88 22.44 1.85
C GLN A 33 10.89 23.39 3.06
N GLY A 34 11.91 23.33 3.92
CA GLY A 34 12.04 24.23 5.08
C GLY A 34 11.31 23.77 6.34
N THR A 35 10.87 22.51 6.41
CA THR A 35 10.25 21.91 7.60
C THR A 35 10.96 20.58 7.93
N PRO A 36 12.24 20.62 8.37
CA PRO A 36 13.00 19.41 8.68
C PRO A 36 12.35 18.62 9.81
N LEU A 37 12.53 17.29 9.80
CA LEU A 37 12.04 16.42 10.88
C LEU A 37 12.87 16.66 12.15
N GLU A 38 12.19 16.82 13.28
CA GLU A 38 12.77 17.06 14.60
C GLU A 38 12.57 15.89 15.56
N ALA A 39 13.33 15.90 16.66
CA ALA A 39 13.21 14.88 17.68
C ALA A 39 11.86 14.98 18.41
N GLY A 40 11.07 13.91 18.34
CA GLY A 40 9.72 13.86 18.89
C GLY A 40 8.61 13.93 17.85
N ASP A 41 8.96 14.19 16.58
CA ASP A 41 8.00 14.19 15.48
C ASP A 41 7.46 12.79 15.17
N LEU A 42 6.25 12.77 14.61
CA LEU A 42 5.60 11.57 14.11
C LEU A 42 5.54 11.60 12.59
N LEU A 43 6.24 10.66 11.95
CA LEU A 43 6.20 10.50 10.50
C LEU A 43 5.11 9.49 10.13
N VAL A 44 4.09 9.95 9.41
CA VAL A 44 3.00 9.10 8.89
C VAL A 44 3.22 8.86 7.41
N VAL A 45 3.35 7.60 7.03
CA VAL A 45 3.67 7.21 5.65
C VAL A 45 2.58 6.30 5.10
N SER A 46 2.14 6.56 3.87
CA SER A 46 1.22 5.64 3.19
C SER A 46 1.91 4.30 2.90
N GLN A 47 1.21 3.20 3.12
CA GLN A 47 1.76 1.86 2.85
C GLN A 47 2.22 1.70 1.38
N LYS A 48 1.56 2.38 0.42
CA LYS A 48 1.85 2.24 -1.01
C LYS A 48 3.33 2.43 -1.35
N ILE A 49 3.97 3.48 -0.82
CA ILE A 49 5.37 3.75 -1.16
C ILE A 49 6.32 2.78 -0.45
N VAL A 50 5.95 2.28 0.73
CA VAL A 50 6.66 1.19 1.42
C VAL A 50 6.57 -0.11 0.60
N SER A 51 5.37 -0.47 0.12
CA SER A 51 5.17 -1.62 -0.75
C SER A 51 5.99 -1.54 -2.05
N LYS A 52 6.14 -0.34 -2.63
CA LYS A 52 6.97 -0.15 -3.82
C LYS A 52 8.45 -0.40 -3.54
N THR A 53 9.00 0.19 -2.46
CA THR A 53 10.42 0.00 -2.12
C THR A 53 10.74 -1.45 -1.79
N GLU A 54 9.82 -2.16 -1.13
CA GLU A 54 9.92 -3.59 -0.84
C GLU A 54 9.73 -4.50 -2.07
N GLY A 55 9.37 -3.94 -3.23
CA GLY A 55 9.17 -4.71 -4.46
C GLY A 55 7.88 -5.53 -4.49
N ARG A 56 6.84 -5.11 -3.78
CA ARG A 56 5.52 -5.77 -3.72
C ARG A 56 4.61 -5.48 -4.91
N ILE A 57 5.17 -5.02 -6.04
CA ILE A 57 4.42 -4.77 -7.27
C ILE A 57 4.23 -6.10 -8.01
N VAL A 58 2.99 -6.42 -8.37
CA VAL A 58 2.66 -7.63 -9.12
C VAL A 58 2.15 -7.25 -10.52
N ASN A 59 2.72 -7.86 -11.55
CA ASN A 59 2.19 -7.77 -12.91
C ASN A 59 1.06 -8.78 -13.09
N LEU A 60 -0.19 -8.30 -13.12
CA LEU A 60 -1.37 -9.15 -13.31
C LEU A 60 -1.32 -9.94 -14.62
N GLY A 61 -0.67 -9.44 -15.67
CA GLY A 61 -0.54 -10.16 -16.94
C GLY A 61 0.20 -11.50 -16.85
N GLY A 62 1.02 -11.69 -15.81
CA GLY A 62 1.74 -12.94 -15.53
C GLY A 62 1.07 -13.85 -14.51
N VAL A 63 -0.10 -13.49 -13.98
CA VAL A 63 -0.80 -14.28 -12.96
C VAL A 63 -1.73 -15.28 -13.63
N VAL A 64 -1.63 -16.56 -13.22
CA VAL A 64 -2.54 -17.63 -13.64
C VAL A 64 -3.56 -17.87 -12.52
N PRO A 65 -4.84 -17.53 -12.72
CA PRO A 65 -5.86 -17.72 -11.69
C PRO A 65 -6.13 -19.19 -11.39
N SER A 66 -6.31 -19.51 -10.11
CA SER A 66 -6.86 -20.78 -9.67
C SER A 66 -8.35 -20.90 -10.02
N ARG A 67 -8.90 -22.12 -9.93
CA ARG A 67 -10.34 -22.36 -10.12
C ARG A 67 -11.19 -21.56 -9.12
N GLU A 68 -10.76 -21.53 -7.86
CA GLU A 68 -11.43 -20.76 -6.81
C GLU A 68 -11.46 -19.26 -7.12
N ALA A 69 -10.31 -18.69 -7.51
CA ALA A 69 -10.22 -17.28 -7.88
C ALA A 69 -11.11 -16.95 -9.09
N ALA A 70 -11.15 -17.83 -10.09
CA ALA A 70 -11.98 -17.66 -11.28
C ALA A 70 -13.49 -17.69 -10.97
N GLU A 71 -13.93 -18.68 -10.19
CA GLU A 71 -15.34 -18.81 -9.76
C GLU A 71 -15.78 -17.58 -8.94
N MET A 72 -14.95 -17.16 -7.98
CA MET A 72 -15.24 -16.00 -7.14
C MET A 72 -15.25 -14.70 -7.93
N ALA A 73 -14.29 -14.51 -8.85
CA ALA A 73 -14.21 -13.33 -9.70
C ALA A 73 -15.43 -13.16 -10.60
N ALA A 74 -15.96 -14.26 -11.14
CA ALA A 74 -17.20 -14.25 -11.91
C ALA A 74 -18.39 -13.83 -11.05
N GLU A 75 -18.47 -14.31 -9.81
CA GLU A 75 -19.54 -13.95 -8.87
C GLU A 75 -19.51 -12.46 -8.46
N ILE A 76 -18.32 -11.91 -8.19
CA ILE A 76 -18.17 -10.52 -7.73
C ILE A 76 -17.92 -9.52 -8.87
N GLY A 77 -17.79 -9.96 -10.12
CA GLY A 77 -17.52 -9.08 -11.27
C GLY A 77 -16.14 -8.41 -11.21
N ARG A 78 -15.08 -9.16 -10.89
CA ARG A 78 -13.69 -8.67 -10.83
C ARG A 78 -12.77 -9.47 -11.76
N ASP A 79 -11.54 -9.00 -11.95
CA ASP A 79 -10.52 -9.73 -12.71
C ASP A 79 -10.07 -10.96 -11.90
N PRO A 80 -10.12 -12.19 -12.46
CA PRO A 80 -9.71 -13.39 -11.74
C PRO A 80 -8.24 -13.39 -11.32
N ARG A 81 -7.36 -12.66 -12.04
CA ARG A 81 -5.94 -12.51 -11.70
C ARG A 81 -5.76 -11.61 -10.48
N LEU A 82 -6.60 -10.58 -10.34
CA LEU A 82 -6.62 -9.76 -9.14
C LEU A 82 -7.12 -10.55 -7.93
N VAL A 83 -8.19 -11.33 -8.11
CA VAL A 83 -8.73 -12.19 -7.04
C VAL A 83 -7.69 -13.21 -6.60
N GLU A 84 -6.96 -13.83 -7.53
CA GLU A 84 -5.87 -14.76 -7.21
C GLU A 84 -4.81 -14.12 -6.30
N VAL A 85 -4.34 -12.91 -6.62
CA VAL A 85 -3.38 -12.18 -5.77
C VAL A 85 -3.96 -11.86 -4.40
N ILE A 86 -5.23 -11.44 -4.33
CA ILE A 86 -5.91 -11.16 -3.07
C ILE A 86 -5.96 -12.42 -2.20
N LEU A 87 -6.41 -13.55 -2.76
CA LEU A 87 -6.51 -14.82 -2.03
C LEU A 87 -5.13 -15.32 -1.57
N GLY A 88 -4.10 -15.15 -2.40
CA GLY A 88 -2.71 -15.46 -2.05
C GLY A 88 -2.26 -14.74 -0.77
N GLU A 89 -2.60 -13.47 -0.61
CA GLU A 89 -2.26 -12.64 0.56
C GLU A 89 -3.29 -12.69 1.71
N SER A 90 -4.29 -13.56 1.58
CA SER A 90 -5.39 -13.70 2.55
C SER A 90 -5.27 -14.97 3.39
N ARG A 91 -5.76 -14.90 4.64
CA ARG A 91 -6.00 -16.07 5.51
C ARG A 91 -7.39 -16.67 5.27
N ARG A 92 -8.40 -15.81 5.10
CA ARG A 92 -9.78 -16.22 4.79
C ARG A 92 -10.59 -15.08 4.17
N VAL A 93 -11.63 -15.44 3.44
CA VAL A 93 -12.66 -14.50 2.98
C VAL A 93 -13.64 -14.23 4.11
N VAL A 94 -13.87 -12.96 4.41
CA VAL A 94 -14.82 -12.50 5.44
C VAL A 94 -16.19 -12.21 4.81
N ARG A 95 -16.20 -11.55 3.66
CA ARG A 95 -17.43 -11.21 2.92
C ARG A 95 -17.15 -11.02 1.44
N LYS A 96 -18.10 -11.43 0.61
CA LYS A 96 -18.14 -11.13 -0.83
C LYS A 96 -19.48 -10.53 -1.21
N ALA A 97 -19.46 -9.61 -2.16
CA ALA A 97 -20.63 -8.97 -2.78
C ALA A 97 -20.22 -8.45 -4.18
N PRO A 98 -21.16 -8.09 -5.07
CA PRO A 98 -20.82 -7.49 -6.35
C PRO A 98 -19.84 -6.31 -6.19
N GLY A 99 -18.67 -6.40 -6.82
CA GLY A 99 -17.58 -5.45 -6.75
C GLY A 99 -16.76 -5.44 -5.45
N VAL A 100 -17.14 -6.18 -4.42
CA VAL A 100 -16.51 -6.10 -3.09
C VAL A 100 -16.03 -7.46 -2.60
N LEU A 101 -14.77 -7.50 -2.17
CA LEU A 101 -14.16 -8.65 -1.52
C LEU A 101 -13.46 -8.19 -0.24
N ILE A 102 -13.92 -8.67 0.90
CA ILE A 102 -13.35 -8.38 2.23
C ILE A 102 -12.66 -9.65 2.72
N VAL A 103 -11.39 -9.52 3.06
CA VAL A 103 -10.53 -10.62 3.47
C VAL A 103 -9.80 -10.29 4.77
N GLU A 104 -9.42 -11.32 5.51
CA GLU A 104 -8.42 -11.20 6.57
C GLU A 104 -7.03 -11.38 5.95
N THR A 105 -6.17 -10.36 6.07
CA THR A 105 -4.79 -10.39 5.54
C THR A 105 -3.88 -11.29 6.38
N ARG A 106 -2.76 -11.73 5.80
CA ARG A 106 -1.77 -12.56 6.53
C ARG A 106 -0.93 -11.82 7.57
N HIS A 107 -0.85 -10.49 7.47
CA HIS A 107 -0.07 -9.63 8.35
C HIS A 107 -0.72 -9.44 9.72
#